data_AF-J2K764-F1
#
_entry.id   AF-J2K764-F1
#
_cell.length_a   1.000
_cell.length_b   1.000
_cell.length_c   1.000
_cell.angle_alpha   90.00
_cell.angle_beta   90.00
_cell.angle_gamma   90.00
#
_symmetry.space_group_name_H-M   'P 1'
#
loop_
_entity.id
_entity.type
_entity.pdbx_description
1 polymer ?
#
loop_
_entity_poly.entity_id
_entity_poly.type
_entity_poly.pdbx_seq_one_letter_code
_entity_poly.pdbx_strand_id
1 'polypeptide(L)'
;MRASFFFVLLFLCEFAFSQQTVTGKITDDNNIGLGGVTILNVTTDTKAYSNSSGEFSIQAFNNNELRFVQTGYERVSGKVLSGGANPYLFVVMVKIPELIEEVQVQKKPSGDLEKDSRAVAKTDKGEIVEQAVGLPQPVGKMRETPAEVKQVLLPILLGQLNVQGAYDLISGKARRQKRQYKYDDLQEHIAWIRNRVDDEYFTKAGIPAERISEFIEFSFVEKPQTRTYVKAKNLSGALLGLEETMPVFLERLKTAKP
;
A
#
# COMPACT_ATOMS: atom_id res chain seq x y z
N MET A 1 28.21 -3.38 -65.01
CA MET A 1 28.49 -3.51 -63.56
C MET A 1 28.93 -2.20 -62.90
N ARG A 2 29.78 -1.35 -63.53
CA ARG A 2 30.20 -0.06 -62.95
C ARG A 2 29.07 0.96 -62.72
N ALA A 3 28.12 1.07 -63.65
CA ALA A 3 26.97 1.99 -63.52
C ALA A 3 25.98 1.58 -62.41
N SER A 4 25.71 0.28 -62.24
CA SER A 4 24.82 -0.22 -61.17
C SER A 4 25.39 0.02 -59.78
N PHE A 5 26.71 -0.08 -59.62
CA PHE A 5 27.36 0.21 -58.34
C PHE A 5 27.27 1.70 -57.97
N PHE A 6 27.35 2.58 -58.98
CA PHE A 6 27.20 4.03 -58.80
C PHE A 6 25.77 4.42 -58.37
N PHE A 7 24.75 3.77 -58.95
CA PHE A 7 23.34 3.98 -58.54
C PHE A 7 23.05 3.50 -57.11
N VAL A 8 23.64 2.37 -56.69
CA VAL A 8 23.52 1.88 -55.31
C VAL A 8 24.20 2.85 -54.33
N LEU A 9 25.36 3.40 -54.70
CA LEU A 9 26.08 4.39 -53.88
C LEU A 9 25.29 5.70 -53.74
N LEU A 10 24.62 6.16 -54.80
CA LEU A 10 23.73 7.32 -54.78
C LEU A 10 22.53 7.12 -53.84
N PHE A 11 21.92 5.94 -53.85
CA PHE A 11 20.78 5.62 -52.97
C PHE A 11 21.18 5.56 -51.48
N LEU A 12 22.40 5.10 -51.17
CA LEU A 12 22.94 5.08 -49.81
C LEU A 12 23.18 6.49 -49.24
N CYS A 13 23.51 7.48 -50.10
CA CYS A 13 23.68 8.86 -49.66
C CYS A 13 22.38 9.52 -49.20
N GLU A 14 21.22 9.17 -49.77
CA GLU A 14 19.94 9.77 -49.36
C GLU A 14 19.53 9.39 -47.92
N PHE A 15 19.87 8.17 -47.46
CA PHE A 15 19.60 7.75 -46.08
C PHE A 15 20.44 8.51 -45.03
N ALA A 16 21.64 8.97 -45.41
CA ALA A 16 22.53 9.70 -44.50
C ALA A 16 22.05 11.14 -44.23
N PHE A 17 21.30 11.75 -45.15
CA PHE A 17 20.87 13.15 -45.07
C PHE A 17 19.55 13.37 -44.30
N SER A 18 18.93 12.31 -43.76
CA SER A 18 17.65 12.42 -43.06
C SER A 18 17.77 12.58 -41.53
N GLN A 19 18.92 12.25 -40.93
CA GLN A 19 19.17 12.47 -39.50
C GLN A 19 19.48 13.95 -39.23
N GLN A 20 18.68 14.60 -38.39
CA GLN A 20 18.91 15.97 -37.93
C GLN A 20 19.04 16.01 -36.41
N THR A 21 19.77 17.02 -35.93
CA THR A 21 19.96 17.24 -34.50
C THR A 21 18.90 18.18 -33.99
N VAL A 22 17.98 17.67 -33.17
CA VAL A 22 16.97 18.47 -32.49
C VAL A 22 17.58 19.01 -31.20
N THR A 23 17.55 20.33 -31.03
CA THR A 23 17.97 20.98 -29.80
C THR A 23 16.78 21.62 -29.11
N GLY A 24 16.94 22.00 -27.85
CA GLY A 24 15.85 22.67 -27.16
C GLY A 24 16.14 22.94 -25.70
N LYS A 25 15.16 23.52 -25.03
CA LYS A 25 15.19 23.83 -23.61
C LYS A 25 13.93 23.34 -22.92
N ILE A 26 14.13 22.72 -21.77
CA ILE A 26 13.09 22.17 -20.91
C ILE A 26 13.02 23.02 -19.65
N THR A 27 11.83 23.51 -19.34
CA THR A 27 11.56 24.31 -18.15
C THR A 27 10.40 23.75 -17.34
N ASP A 28 10.29 24.16 -16.08
CA ASP A 28 9.07 23.97 -15.31
C ASP A 28 8.02 25.06 -15.62
N ASP A 29 6.88 24.98 -14.93
CA ASP A 29 5.81 25.96 -14.93
C ASP A 29 6.23 27.37 -14.45
N ASN A 30 7.37 27.49 -13.77
CA ASN A 30 7.97 28.75 -13.30
C ASN A 30 9.11 29.25 -14.20
N ASN A 31 9.29 28.66 -15.39
CA ASN A 31 10.37 28.97 -16.35
C ASN A 31 11.79 28.66 -15.84
N ILE A 32 11.94 27.79 -14.84
CA ILE A 32 13.23 27.33 -14.34
C ILE A 32 13.71 26.17 -15.21
N GLY A 33 14.96 26.21 -15.67
CA GLY A 33 15.54 25.14 -16.50
C GLY A 33 15.66 23.82 -15.74
N LEU A 34 15.15 22.74 -16.33
CA LEU A 34 15.12 21.41 -15.71
C LEU A 34 16.26 20.52 -16.21
N GLY A 35 17.23 20.27 -15.35
CA GLY A 35 18.33 19.34 -15.62
C GLY A 35 18.00 17.88 -15.29
N GLY A 36 18.66 16.95 -15.99
CA GLY A 36 18.49 15.51 -15.77
C GLY A 36 17.18 14.94 -16.30
N VAL A 37 16.45 15.68 -17.14
CA VAL A 37 15.26 15.17 -17.84
C VAL A 37 15.71 14.13 -18.86
N THR A 38 15.02 12.99 -18.92
CA THR A 38 15.26 11.97 -19.95
C THR A 38 14.46 12.30 -21.20
N ILE A 39 15.14 12.47 -22.33
CA ILE A 39 14.54 12.65 -23.66
C ILE A 39 14.65 11.34 -24.42
N LEU A 40 13.52 10.76 -24.81
CA LEU A 40 13.42 9.51 -25.54
C LEU A 40 12.83 9.75 -26.92
N ASN A 41 13.52 9.35 -27.97
CA ASN A 41 12.89 9.20 -29.28
C ASN A 41 12.15 7.85 -29.33
N VAL A 42 10.82 7.90 -29.41
CA VAL A 42 9.97 6.70 -29.36
C VAL A 42 10.16 5.80 -30.59
N THR A 43 10.57 6.38 -31.72
CA THR A 43 10.73 5.64 -32.99
C THR A 43 12.07 4.91 -33.06
N THR A 44 13.16 5.57 -32.65
CA THR A 44 14.53 5.02 -32.75
C THR A 44 15.05 4.45 -31.43
N ASP A 45 14.29 4.59 -30.33
CA ASP A 45 14.65 4.20 -28.96
C ASP A 45 15.97 4.84 -28.47
N THR A 46 16.32 5.99 -29.03
CA THR A 46 17.51 6.76 -28.64
C THR A 46 17.21 7.65 -27.44
N LYS A 47 18.17 7.77 -26.52
CA LYS A 47 18.02 8.52 -25.28
C LYS A 47 19.06 9.63 -25.17
N ALA A 48 18.64 10.77 -24.66
CA ALA A 48 19.50 11.90 -24.30
C ALA A 48 19.03 12.47 -22.94
N TYR A 49 19.85 13.34 -22.35
CA TYR A 49 19.56 13.98 -21.07
C TYR A 49 19.74 15.49 -21.17
N SER A 50 18.94 16.26 -20.44
CA SER A 50 19.13 17.71 -20.32
C SER A 50 20.27 18.06 -19.37
N ASN A 51 20.98 19.14 -19.69
CA ASN A 51 22.04 19.70 -18.83
C ASN A 51 21.46 20.52 -17.65
N SER A 52 22.32 21.04 -16.78
CA SER A 52 21.91 21.84 -15.61
C SER A 52 21.11 23.11 -15.93
N SER A 53 21.21 23.61 -17.17
CA SER A 53 20.46 24.78 -17.66
C SER A 53 19.14 24.40 -18.36
N GLY A 54 18.83 23.10 -18.42
CA GLY A 54 17.64 22.56 -19.08
C GLY A 54 17.77 22.37 -20.58
N GLU A 55 18.96 22.55 -21.16
CA GLU A 55 19.19 22.40 -22.59
C GLU A 55 19.46 20.95 -22.97
N PHE A 56 19.00 20.53 -24.14
CA PHE A 56 19.22 19.18 -24.67
C PHE A 56 19.55 19.17 -26.16
N SER A 57 20.11 18.05 -26.60
CA SER A 57 20.41 17.75 -28.00
C SER A 57 20.20 16.26 -28.27
N ILE A 58 19.42 15.92 -29.28
CA ILE A 58 19.10 14.52 -29.64
C ILE A 58 18.97 14.37 -31.16
N GLN A 59 19.44 13.24 -31.70
CA GLN A 59 19.23 12.89 -33.11
C GLN A 59 17.82 12.35 -33.30
N ALA A 60 17.05 12.97 -34.21
CA ALA A 60 15.70 12.53 -34.53
C ALA A 60 15.32 12.90 -35.96
N PHE A 61 14.50 12.06 -36.61
CA PHE A 61 13.98 12.33 -37.95
C PHE A 61 12.74 13.24 -37.89
N ASN A 62 12.40 13.84 -39.02
CA ASN A 62 11.13 14.53 -39.19
C ASN A 62 9.95 13.64 -38.76
N ASN A 63 8.98 14.22 -38.05
CA ASN A 63 7.78 13.54 -37.56
C ASN A 63 8.02 12.44 -36.51
N ASN A 64 9.24 12.28 -35.98
CA ASN A 64 9.48 11.45 -34.80
C ASN A 64 8.83 12.07 -33.56
N GLU A 65 8.39 11.21 -32.64
CA GLU A 65 7.86 11.62 -31.35
C GLU A 65 8.98 11.56 -30.30
N LEU A 66 9.24 12.70 -29.67
CA LEU A 66 10.13 12.82 -28.52
C LEU A 66 9.31 12.85 -27.24
N ARG A 67 9.70 12.03 -26.27
CA ARG A 67 9.07 11.92 -24.96
C ARG A 67 10.02 12.38 -23.87
N PHE A 68 9.51 13.23 -22.98
CA PHE A 68 10.24 13.86 -21.89
C PHE A 68 9.76 13.27 -20.56
N VAL A 69 10.67 12.75 -19.76
CA VAL A 69 10.36 12.05 -18.51
C VAL A 69 11.32 12.48 -17.40
N GLN A 70 10.76 12.86 -16.26
CA GLN A 70 11.48 13.16 -15.03
C GLN A 70 10.61 12.78 -13.82
N THR A 71 11.23 12.32 -12.74
CA THR A 71 10.53 12.01 -11.49
C THR A 71 9.90 13.27 -10.89
N GLY A 72 8.64 13.18 -10.46
CA GLY A 72 7.91 14.31 -9.88
C GLY A 72 7.29 15.28 -10.88
N TYR A 73 7.41 15.01 -12.19
CA TYR A 73 6.82 15.82 -13.26
C TYR A 73 5.94 14.97 -14.17
N GLU A 74 4.93 15.61 -14.78
CA GLU A 74 4.09 14.99 -15.80
C GLU A 74 4.89 14.70 -17.07
N ARG A 75 4.57 13.58 -17.73
CA ARG A 75 5.24 13.23 -19.00
C ARG A 75 4.71 14.11 -20.12
N VAL A 76 5.63 14.68 -20.88
CA VAL A 76 5.32 15.49 -22.06
C VAL A 76 5.81 14.78 -23.31
N SER A 77 5.06 14.86 -24.41
CA SER A 77 5.47 14.31 -25.72
C SER A 77 5.30 15.37 -26.79
N GLY A 78 6.27 15.49 -27.70
CA GLY A 78 6.27 16.47 -28.78
C GLY A 78 6.80 15.87 -30.08
N LYS A 79 6.25 16.30 -31.22
CA LYS A 79 6.70 15.84 -32.54
C LYS A 79 7.75 16.78 -33.12
N VAL A 80 8.74 16.20 -33.81
CA VAL A 80 9.74 16.97 -34.55
C VAL A 80 9.11 17.52 -35.84
N LEU A 81 9.00 18.85 -35.93
CA LEU A 81 8.40 19.55 -37.08
C LEU A 81 9.29 19.44 -38.33
N SER A 82 8.67 19.28 -39.50
CA SER A 82 9.36 18.97 -40.77
C SER A 82 9.97 20.18 -41.50
N GLY A 83 10.22 21.29 -40.80
CA GLY A 83 10.37 22.61 -41.43
C GLY A 83 11.73 23.31 -41.32
N GLY A 84 12.73 22.76 -40.62
CA GLY A 84 14.00 23.47 -40.43
C GLY A 84 15.17 22.57 -40.09
N ALA A 85 16.36 22.93 -40.58
CA ALA A 85 17.61 22.31 -40.15
C ALA A 85 17.86 22.66 -38.68
N ASN A 86 17.97 21.64 -37.82
CA ASN A 86 18.12 21.76 -36.37
C ASN A 86 16.95 22.49 -35.67
N PRO A 87 15.77 21.87 -35.57
CA PRO A 87 14.63 22.49 -34.91
C PRO A 87 14.92 22.70 -33.41
N TYR A 88 14.56 23.87 -32.90
CA TYR A 88 14.67 24.22 -31.49
C TYR A 88 13.31 24.05 -30.79
N LEU A 89 13.24 23.18 -29.77
CA LEU A 89 12.02 22.89 -29.02
C LEU A 89 12.01 23.54 -27.64
N PHE A 90 10.94 24.24 -27.32
CA PHE A 90 10.65 24.67 -25.95
C PHE A 90 9.64 23.71 -25.33
N VAL A 91 9.98 23.13 -24.19
CA VAL A 91 9.16 22.12 -23.50
C VAL A 91 8.94 22.57 -22.07
N VAL A 92 7.68 22.60 -21.64
CA VAL A 92 7.30 22.94 -20.27
C VAL A 92 6.78 21.67 -19.60
N MET A 93 7.38 21.27 -18.47
CA MET A 93 6.95 20.13 -17.67
C MET A 93 6.25 20.62 -16.40
N VAL A 94 5.06 20.10 -16.13
CA VAL A 94 4.25 20.46 -14.95
C VAL A 94 4.60 19.52 -13.79
N LYS A 95 4.78 20.07 -12.59
CA LYS A 95 5.06 19.28 -11.39
C LYS A 95 3.80 18.53 -10.94
N ILE A 96 3.95 17.25 -10.60
CA ILE A 96 2.84 16.45 -10.06
C ILE A 96 2.58 16.92 -8.63
N PRO A 97 1.35 17.33 -8.27
CA PRO A 97 1.02 17.69 -6.90
C PRO A 97 1.11 16.44 -6.01
N GLU A 98 1.95 16.48 -4.99
CA GLU A 98 1.97 15.46 -3.95
C GLU A 98 0.78 15.69 -3.03
N LEU A 99 -0.10 14.67 -2.92
CA LEU A 99 -1.20 14.69 -1.97
C LEU A 99 -0.61 14.54 -0.57
N ILE A 100 -0.55 15.63 0.19
CA ILE A 100 -0.20 15.58 1.60
C ILE A 100 -1.37 14.90 2.32
N GLU A 101 -1.12 13.80 3.03
CA GLU A 101 -2.13 13.18 3.89
C GLU A 101 -2.61 14.20 4.92
N GLU A 102 -3.91 14.39 5.02
CA GLU A 102 -4.51 15.27 6.01
C GLU A 102 -4.15 14.73 7.41
N VAL A 103 -3.37 15.51 8.15
CA VAL A 103 -3.06 15.20 9.55
C VAL A 103 -4.38 15.29 10.32
N GLN A 104 -4.97 14.14 10.63
CA GLN A 104 -6.09 14.09 11.55
C GLN A 104 -5.61 14.60 12.90
N VAL A 105 -5.90 15.87 13.20
CA VAL A 105 -5.72 16.43 14.54
C VAL A 105 -6.75 15.75 15.42
N GLN A 106 -6.39 14.61 16.01
CA GLN A 106 -7.32 13.73 16.73
C GLN A 106 -7.96 14.38 17.96
N LYS A 107 -7.48 15.56 18.40
CA LYS A 107 -7.93 16.18 19.63
C LYS A 107 -8.36 17.62 19.38
N LYS A 108 -9.68 17.84 19.29
CA LYS A 108 -10.27 19.17 19.49
C LYS A 108 -10.12 19.53 20.97
N PRO A 109 -9.44 20.65 21.33
CA PRO A 109 -9.32 21.06 22.72
C PRO A 109 -10.70 21.32 23.31
N SER A 110 -10.90 20.91 24.56
CA SER A 110 -12.17 21.12 25.28
C SER A 110 -12.35 22.59 25.70
N GLY A 111 -11.30 23.42 25.60
CA GLY A 111 -11.30 24.82 26.04
C GLY A 111 -11.04 24.99 27.54
N ASP A 112 -10.70 23.90 28.24
CA ASP A 112 -10.37 23.86 29.66
C ASP A 112 -8.91 23.42 29.80
N LEU A 113 -8.05 24.38 30.16
CA LEU A 113 -6.60 24.20 30.20
C LEU A 113 -6.17 23.08 31.16
N GLU A 114 -6.93 22.83 32.24
CA GLU A 114 -6.58 21.80 33.22
C GLU A 114 -6.88 20.39 32.70
N LYS A 115 -7.91 20.23 31.86
CA LYS A 115 -8.25 18.96 31.19
C LYS A 115 -7.39 18.73 29.97
N ASP A 116 -7.17 19.77 29.17
CA ASP A 116 -6.39 19.71 27.94
C ASP A 116 -4.91 19.46 28.24
N SER A 117 -4.35 20.05 29.30
CA SER A 117 -2.96 19.79 29.73
C SER A 117 -2.73 18.35 30.18
N ARG A 118 -3.71 17.73 30.86
CA ARG A 118 -3.63 16.31 31.28
C ARG A 118 -3.78 15.35 30.10
N ALA A 119 -4.56 15.71 29.08
CA ALA A 119 -4.73 14.94 27.85
C ALA A 119 -3.50 15.00 26.92
N VAL A 120 -2.70 16.07 27.04
CA VAL A 120 -1.40 16.25 26.37
C VAL A 120 -0.26 15.63 27.18
N ALA A 121 -0.29 15.69 28.52
CA ALA A 121 0.76 15.13 29.38
C ALA A 121 0.85 13.59 29.38
N LYS A 122 -0.19 12.90 28.87
CA LYS A 122 -0.11 11.48 28.50
C LYS A 122 0.49 11.33 27.08
N THR A 123 1.60 12.00 26.80
CA THR A 123 2.38 11.65 25.61
C THR A 123 2.99 10.29 25.89
N ASP A 124 2.57 9.29 25.13
CA ASP A 124 3.13 7.96 25.24
C ASP A 124 4.60 8.03 24.85
N LYS A 125 5.50 7.84 25.82
CA LYS A 125 6.95 7.92 25.57
C LYS A 125 7.38 6.88 24.54
N GLY A 126 6.60 5.79 24.38
CA GLY A 126 6.73 4.83 23.29
C GLY A 126 6.50 5.49 21.93
N GLU A 127 5.39 6.22 21.76
CA GLU A 127 5.02 6.88 20.50
C GLU A 127 6.05 7.93 20.04
N ILE A 128 6.66 8.68 20.97
CA ILE A 128 7.73 9.64 20.66
C ILE A 128 8.98 8.90 20.15
N VAL A 129 9.35 7.79 20.79
CA VAL A 129 10.49 6.97 20.39
C VAL A 129 10.21 6.26 19.07
N GLU A 130 8.98 5.80 18.86
CA GLU A 130 8.50 5.16 17.62
C GLU A 130 8.56 6.13 16.43
N GLN A 131 8.10 7.37 16.62
CA GLN A 131 8.19 8.43 15.60
C GLN A 131 9.64 8.83 15.31
N ALA A 132 10.50 8.87 16.33
CA ALA A 132 11.92 9.20 16.15
C ALA A 132 12.72 8.10 15.43
N VAL A 133 12.32 6.83 15.57
CA VAL A 133 13.00 5.68 14.97
C VAL A 133 12.63 5.51 13.49
N GLY A 134 11.44 5.96 13.06
CA GLY A 134 11.05 5.99 11.64
C GLY A 134 10.95 4.62 10.95
N LEU A 135 11.07 3.52 11.71
CA LEU A 135 10.87 2.17 11.19
C LEU A 135 9.38 1.81 11.23
N PRO A 136 8.84 1.18 10.18
CA PRO A 136 7.48 0.65 10.24
C PRO A 136 7.40 -0.35 11.40
N GLN A 137 6.47 -0.11 12.33
CA GLN A 137 6.30 -1.02 13.45
C GLN A 137 5.89 -2.41 12.94
N PRO A 138 6.35 -3.49 13.59
CA PRO A 138 5.89 -4.82 13.27
C PRO A 138 4.37 -4.86 13.41
N VAL A 139 3.68 -5.10 12.29
CA VAL A 139 2.21 -5.16 12.27
C VAL A 139 1.73 -6.42 13.00
N GLY A 140 0.95 -6.22 14.05
CA GLY A 140 0.32 -7.30 14.80
C GLY A 140 0.99 -7.62 16.13
N LYS A 141 0.48 -8.63 16.82
CA LYS A 141 0.93 -8.98 18.17
C LYS A 141 2.27 -9.73 18.09
N MET A 142 3.29 -9.22 18.76
CA MET A 142 4.54 -9.96 18.97
C MET A 142 4.24 -11.21 19.80
N ARG A 143 4.23 -12.38 19.15
CA ARG A 143 4.03 -13.68 19.79
C ARG A 143 4.98 -14.69 19.16
N GLU A 144 5.41 -15.66 19.97
CA GLU A 144 6.15 -16.81 19.45
C GLU A 144 5.29 -17.53 18.40
N THR A 145 5.87 -17.81 17.24
CA THR A 145 5.19 -18.59 16.21
C THR A 145 5.20 -20.07 16.61
N PRO A 146 4.03 -20.71 16.81
CA PRO A 146 3.98 -22.12 17.13
C PRO A 146 4.61 -22.93 15.99
N ALA A 147 5.35 -24.00 16.32
CA ALA A 147 5.92 -24.88 15.31
C ALA A 147 4.81 -25.44 14.39
N GLU A 148 4.98 -25.26 13.07
CA GLU A 148 4.05 -25.80 12.07
C GLU A 148 4.59 -27.06 11.42
N VAL A 149 3.71 -28.02 11.13
CA VAL A 149 4.07 -29.30 10.51
C VAL A 149 4.86 -29.11 9.21
N LYS A 150 4.44 -28.17 8.35
CA LYS A 150 5.16 -27.86 7.10
C LYS A 150 6.57 -27.31 7.38
N GLN A 151 6.70 -26.37 8.31
CA GLN A 151 7.96 -25.72 8.64
C GLN A 151 8.98 -26.65 9.33
N VAL A 152 8.51 -27.75 9.93
CA VAL A 152 9.38 -28.74 10.57
C VAL A 152 9.69 -29.92 9.66
N LEU A 153 8.72 -30.45 8.89
CA LEU A 153 8.95 -31.62 8.02
C LEU A 153 9.71 -31.28 6.72
N LEU A 154 9.47 -30.11 6.11
CA LEU A 154 10.14 -29.73 4.86
C LEU A 154 11.67 -29.62 5.01
N PRO A 155 12.21 -28.99 6.08
CA PRO A 155 13.66 -29.00 6.33
C PRO A 155 14.22 -30.40 6.56
N ILE A 156 13.49 -31.28 7.26
CA ILE A 156 13.91 -32.66 7.52
C ILE A 156 14.07 -33.43 6.19
N LEU A 157 13.14 -33.26 5.24
CA LEU A 157 13.23 -33.84 3.90
C LEU A 157 14.42 -33.32 3.08
N LEU A 158 14.92 -32.12 3.40
CA LEU A 158 16.06 -31.46 2.76
C LEU A 158 17.38 -31.65 3.56
N GLY A 159 17.40 -32.55 4.56
CA GLY A 159 18.59 -32.85 5.36
C GLY A 159 18.90 -31.85 6.48
N GLN A 160 18.02 -30.87 6.74
CA GLN A 160 18.14 -29.92 7.84
C GLN A 160 17.27 -30.37 9.03
N LEU A 161 17.92 -30.82 10.11
CA LEU A 161 17.25 -31.32 11.31
C LEU A 161 16.82 -30.18 12.23
N ASN A 162 15.51 -29.91 12.29
CA ASN A 162 14.91 -29.07 13.32
C ASN A 162 14.35 -29.94 14.46
N VAL A 163 15.24 -30.39 15.35
CA VAL A 163 14.93 -31.33 16.46
C VAL A 163 13.95 -30.72 17.46
N GLN A 164 14.10 -29.43 17.78
CA GLN A 164 13.24 -28.72 18.72
C GLN A 164 11.81 -28.59 18.18
N GLY A 165 11.64 -28.20 16.92
CA GLY A 165 10.33 -28.10 16.27
C GLY A 165 9.62 -29.45 16.15
N ALA A 166 10.36 -30.53 15.90
CA ALA A 166 9.82 -31.89 15.87
C ALA A 166 9.32 -32.33 17.25
N TYR A 167 10.09 -32.06 18.30
CA TYR A 167 9.69 -32.33 19.68
C TYR A 167 8.44 -31.55 20.10
N ASP A 168 8.35 -30.26 19.77
CA ASP A 168 7.21 -29.41 20.13
C ASP A 168 5.92 -29.80 19.40
N LEU A 169 6.04 -30.37 18.19
CA LEU A 169 4.92 -30.96 17.45
C LEU A 169 4.47 -32.30 18.06
N ILE A 170 5.40 -33.20 18.36
CA ILE A 170 5.12 -34.54 18.90
C ILE A 170 4.58 -34.46 20.34
N SER A 171 5.19 -33.62 21.18
CA SER A 171 4.76 -33.38 22.56
C SER A 171 3.39 -32.68 22.66
N GLY A 172 2.89 -32.15 21.53
CA GLY A 172 1.61 -31.43 21.47
C GLY A 172 1.65 -30.02 22.04
N LYS A 173 2.82 -29.51 22.45
CA LYS A 173 3.01 -28.14 22.93
C LYS A 173 2.55 -27.12 21.89
N ALA A 174 2.94 -27.29 20.62
CA ALA A 174 2.50 -26.42 19.52
C ALA A 174 0.97 -26.41 19.34
N ARG A 175 0.31 -27.57 19.52
CA ARG A 175 -1.16 -27.69 19.44
C ARG A 175 -1.85 -26.97 20.61
N ARG A 176 -1.29 -27.05 21.81
CA ARG A 176 -1.81 -26.34 23.00
C ARG A 176 -1.64 -24.83 22.85
N GLN A 177 -0.46 -24.37 22.44
CA GLN A 177 -0.15 -22.96 22.19
C GLN A 177 -1.07 -22.35 21.12
N LYS A 178 -1.27 -23.04 19.99
CA LYS A 178 -2.20 -22.58 18.95
C LYS A 178 -3.65 -22.48 19.42
N ARG A 179 -4.09 -23.39 20.31
CA ARG A 179 -5.43 -23.30 20.91
C ARG A 179 -5.52 -22.11 21.84
N GLN A 180 -4.54 -21.92 22.72
CA GLN A 180 -4.49 -20.78 23.64
C GLN A 180 -4.59 -19.45 22.88
N TYR A 181 -3.77 -19.25 21.85
CA TYR A 181 -3.82 -18.01 21.06
C TYR A 181 -5.18 -17.78 20.38
N LYS A 182 -5.83 -18.86 19.92
CA LYS A 182 -7.20 -18.74 19.38
C LYS A 182 -8.20 -18.30 20.43
N TYR A 183 -8.10 -18.83 21.65
CA TYR A 183 -8.96 -18.42 22.77
C TYR A 183 -8.68 -16.98 23.19
N ASP A 184 -7.42 -16.59 23.34
CA ASP A 184 -7.04 -15.23 23.73
C ASP A 184 -7.54 -14.21 22.70
N ASP A 185 -7.34 -14.45 21.40
CA ASP A 185 -7.82 -13.56 20.35
C ASP A 185 -9.35 -13.53 20.24
N LEU A 186 -10.02 -14.63 20.59
CA LEU A 186 -11.48 -14.66 20.64
C LEU A 186 -12.00 -13.80 21.79
N GLN A 187 -11.47 -13.99 23.00
CA GLN A 187 -11.86 -13.22 24.19
C GLN A 187 -11.60 -11.73 24.00
N GLU A 188 -10.45 -11.37 23.42
CA GLU A 188 -10.16 -9.97 23.11
C GLU A 188 -11.16 -9.36 22.13
N HIS A 189 -11.59 -10.10 21.11
CA HIS A 189 -12.58 -9.62 20.15
C HIS A 189 -13.97 -9.47 20.79
N ILE A 190 -14.35 -10.40 21.67
CA ILE A 190 -15.60 -10.32 22.44
C ILE A 190 -15.55 -9.08 23.36
N ALA A 191 -14.46 -8.91 24.12
CA ALA A 191 -14.25 -7.77 24.98
C ALA A 191 -14.24 -6.44 24.20
N TRP A 192 -13.69 -6.43 22.99
CA TRP A 192 -13.68 -5.25 22.13
C TRP A 192 -15.08 -4.73 21.80
N ILE A 193 -16.03 -5.65 21.52
CA ILE A 193 -17.44 -5.31 21.29
C ILE A 193 -18.11 -4.87 22.59
N ARG A 194 -17.97 -5.66 23.67
CA ARG A 194 -18.59 -5.37 24.98
C ARG A 194 -18.13 -4.04 25.59
N ASN A 195 -16.90 -3.61 25.32
CA ASN A 195 -16.40 -2.31 25.79
C ASN A 195 -16.94 -1.11 24.98
N ARG A 196 -17.65 -1.35 23.87
CA ARG A 196 -18.16 -0.33 22.95
C ARG A 196 -19.68 -0.33 22.81
N VAL A 197 -20.33 -1.39 23.25
CA VAL A 197 -21.77 -1.60 23.14
C VAL A 197 -22.26 -1.95 24.53
N ASP A 198 -23.16 -1.13 25.06
CA ASP A 198 -23.73 -1.36 26.38
C ASP A 198 -24.52 -2.68 26.42
N ASP A 199 -24.44 -3.38 27.55
CA ASP A 199 -25.16 -4.65 27.75
C ASP A 199 -26.68 -4.49 27.50
N GLU A 200 -27.23 -3.29 27.71
CA GLU A 200 -28.63 -2.94 27.46
C GLU A 200 -29.07 -3.18 26.00
N TYR A 201 -28.17 -2.99 25.03
CA TYR A 201 -28.44 -3.26 23.62
C TYR A 201 -28.86 -4.73 23.40
N PHE A 202 -28.15 -5.66 24.03
CA PHE A 202 -28.39 -7.09 23.89
C PHE A 202 -29.57 -7.55 24.74
N THR A 203 -29.73 -7.00 25.95
CA THR A 203 -30.84 -7.38 26.83
C THR A 203 -32.19 -6.92 26.29
N LYS A 204 -32.27 -5.74 25.65
CA LYS A 204 -33.46 -5.29 24.91
C LYS A 204 -33.84 -6.23 23.77
N ALA A 205 -32.85 -6.85 23.14
CA ALA A 205 -33.06 -7.85 22.11
C ALA A 205 -33.44 -9.25 22.65
N GLY A 206 -33.51 -9.42 23.98
CA GLY A 206 -33.90 -10.68 24.61
C GLY A 206 -32.73 -11.61 24.96
N ILE A 207 -31.49 -11.13 24.89
CA ILE A 207 -30.30 -11.91 25.24
C ILE A 207 -29.94 -11.64 26.71
N PRO A 208 -29.89 -12.67 27.59
CA PRO A 208 -29.49 -12.49 28.98
C PRO A 208 -28.06 -11.96 29.11
N ALA A 209 -27.81 -11.08 30.09
CA ALA A 209 -26.50 -10.44 30.28
C ALA A 209 -25.33 -11.44 30.38
N GLU A 210 -25.56 -12.56 31.06
CA GLU A 210 -24.59 -13.66 31.24
C GLU A 210 -24.24 -14.37 29.93
N ARG A 211 -25.13 -14.32 28.93
CA ARG A 211 -24.98 -15.01 27.64
C ARG A 211 -24.56 -14.10 26.49
N ILE A 212 -24.33 -12.80 26.75
CA ILE A 212 -23.89 -11.85 25.71
C ILE A 212 -22.55 -12.28 25.11
N SER A 213 -21.58 -12.70 25.93
CA SER A 213 -20.27 -13.15 25.43
C SER A 213 -20.40 -14.41 24.57
N GLU A 214 -21.28 -15.34 24.98
CA GLU A 214 -21.59 -16.56 24.21
C GLU A 214 -22.29 -16.22 22.90
N PHE A 215 -23.22 -15.27 22.90
CA PHE A 215 -23.88 -14.79 21.69
C PHE A 215 -22.88 -14.20 20.69
N ILE A 216 -21.95 -13.36 21.17
CA ILE A 216 -20.93 -12.76 20.30
C ILE A 216 -20.03 -13.86 19.72
N GLU A 217 -19.61 -14.83 20.52
CA GLU A 217 -18.85 -15.99 20.06
C GLU A 217 -19.63 -16.78 18.99
N PHE A 218 -20.89 -17.09 19.26
CA PHE A 218 -21.79 -17.77 18.33
C PHE A 218 -21.89 -17.03 17.00
N SER A 219 -22.05 -15.71 17.05
CA SER A 219 -22.14 -14.85 15.87
C SER A 219 -20.86 -14.89 15.02
N PHE A 220 -19.68 -14.99 15.66
CA PHE A 220 -18.41 -15.16 14.94
C PHE A 220 -18.29 -16.53 14.26
N VAL A 221 -18.93 -17.56 14.81
CA VAL A 221 -18.94 -18.91 14.23
C VAL A 221 -19.92 -18.99 13.06
N GLU A 222 -21.15 -18.50 13.21
CA GLU A 222 -22.17 -18.52 12.16
C GLU A 222 -21.84 -17.56 11.02
N LYS A 223 -21.35 -16.35 11.33
CA LYS A 223 -20.89 -15.36 10.35
C LYS A 223 -19.46 -14.92 10.62
N PRO A 224 -18.46 -15.60 10.03
CA PRO A 224 -17.05 -15.25 10.20
C PRO A 224 -16.69 -13.81 9.79
N GLN A 225 -17.48 -13.21 8.88
CA GLN A 225 -17.31 -11.80 8.46
C GLN A 225 -17.47 -10.83 9.63
N THR A 226 -18.35 -11.12 10.60
CA THR A 226 -18.53 -10.33 11.82
C THR A 226 -17.20 -10.16 12.57
N ARG A 227 -16.41 -11.24 12.67
CA ARG A 227 -15.09 -11.20 13.30
C ARG A 227 -14.07 -10.41 12.46
N THR A 228 -14.21 -10.39 11.15
CA THR A 228 -13.36 -9.58 10.25
C THR A 228 -13.62 -8.09 10.46
N TYR A 229 -14.87 -7.66 10.63
CA TYR A 229 -15.19 -6.28 10.96
C TYR A 229 -14.58 -5.84 12.28
N VAL A 230 -14.59 -6.71 13.29
CA VAL A 230 -13.90 -6.46 14.58
C VAL A 230 -12.39 -6.28 14.40
N LYS A 231 -11.74 -7.11 13.57
CA LYS A 231 -10.31 -6.96 13.24
C LYS A 231 -10.02 -5.63 12.54
N ALA A 232 -10.91 -5.23 11.63
CA ALA A 232 -10.84 -3.95 10.92
C ALA A 232 -11.30 -2.74 11.76
N LYS A 233 -11.62 -2.94 13.05
CA LYS A 233 -12.13 -1.91 13.97
C LYS A 233 -13.41 -1.22 13.47
N ASN A 234 -14.18 -1.88 12.61
CA ASN A 234 -15.45 -1.39 12.08
C ASN A 234 -16.60 -1.86 12.99
N LEU A 235 -17.08 -0.99 13.87
CA LEU A 235 -18.17 -1.32 14.81
C LEU A 235 -19.49 -1.54 14.09
N SER A 236 -19.86 -0.68 13.13
CA SER A 236 -21.14 -0.77 12.42
C SER A 236 -21.28 -2.07 11.64
N GLY A 237 -20.22 -2.50 10.95
CA GLY A 237 -20.21 -3.80 10.26
C GLY A 237 -20.28 -4.98 11.23
N ALA A 238 -19.63 -4.87 12.40
CA ALA A 238 -19.72 -5.91 13.42
C ALA A 238 -21.15 -5.99 14.00
N LEU A 239 -21.80 -4.87 14.30
CA LEU A 239 -23.18 -4.83 14.79
C LEU A 239 -24.16 -5.41 13.77
N LEU A 240 -24.03 -5.06 12.49
CA LEU A 240 -24.87 -5.63 11.44
C LEU A 240 -24.76 -7.17 11.41
N GLY A 241 -23.54 -7.71 11.49
CA GLY A 241 -23.34 -9.16 11.54
C GLY A 241 -23.90 -9.82 12.81
N LEU A 242 -23.90 -9.12 13.94
CA LEU A 242 -24.55 -9.57 15.18
C LEU A 242 -26.08 -9.58 15.02
N GLU A 243 -26.68 -8.51 14.52
CA GLU A 243 -28.13 -8.39 14.33
C GLU A 243 -28.69 -9.50 13.41
N GLU A 244 -27.98 -9.81 12.32
CA GLU A 244 -28.38 -10.86 11.40
C GLU A 244 -28.36 -12.27 12.01
N THR A 245 -27.52 -12.51 13.02
CA THR A 245 -27.38 -13.81 13.69
C THR A 245 -28.20 -13.91 14.99
N MET A 246 -28.67 -12.76 15.49
CA MET A 246 -29.50 -12.61 16.67
C MET A 246 -30.75 -13.50 16.68
N PRO A 247 -31.61 -13.55 15.64
CA PRO A 247 -32.82 -14.37 15.68
C PRO A 247 -32.51 -15.86 15.83
N VAL A 248 -31.46 -16.35 15.16
CA VAL A 248 -31.03 -17.75 15.23
C VAL A 248 -30.57 -18.11 16.65
N PHE A 249 -29.85 -17.20 17.30
CA PHE A 249 -29.42 -17.41 18.68
C PHE A 249 -30.61 -17.46 19.64
N LEU A 250 -31.55 -16.51 19.51
CA LEU A 250 -32.76 -16.46 20.35
C LEU A 250 -33.63 -17.71 20.20
N GLU A 251 -33.71 -18.30 19.01
CA GLU A 251 -34.37 -19.60 18.82
C GLU A 251 -33.65 -20.71 19.58
N ARG A 252 -32.31 -20.77 19.51
CA ARG A 252 -31.51 -21.74 20.26
C ARG A 252 -31.64 -21.57 21.78
N LEU A 253 -31.79 -20.33 22.27
CA LEU A 253 -32.05 -20.05 23.68
C LEU A 253 -33.36 -20.69 24.15
N LYS A 254 -34.40 -20.66 23.32
CA LYS A 254 -35.73 -21.24 23.63
C LYS A 254 -35.67 -22.76 23.67
N THR A 255 -34.95 -23.39 22.76
CA THR A 255 -34.81 -24.85 22.70
C THR A 255 -33.86 -25.42 23.75
N ALA A 256 -32.93 -24.62 24.26
CA ALA A 256 -31.94 -25.02 25.26
C ALA A 256 -32.42 -24.86 26.71
N LYS A 257 -33.66 -24.43 26.93
CA LYS A 257 -34.26 -24.37 28.27
C LYS A 257 -34.66 -25.79 28.67
N PRO A 258 -34.15 -26.34 29.80
CA PRO A 258 -34.57 -27.65 30.29
C PRO A 258 -36.07 -27.68 30.65
#